data_AF-A0A259D0D8-F1
#
_entry.id   AF-A0A259D0D8-F1
#
_cell.length_a   1.000
_cell.length_b   1.000
_cell.length_c   1.000
_cell.angle_alpha   90.00
_cell.angle_beta   90.00
_cell.angle_gamma   90.00
#
_symmetry.space_group_name_H-M   'P 1'
#
loop_
_entity.id
_entity.type
_entity.pdbx_description
1 polymer ?
#
loop_
_entity_poly.entity_id
_entity_poly.type
_entity_poly.pdbx_seq_one_letter_code
_entity_poly.pdbx_strand_id
1 'polypeptide(L)' 'CIYGEWYEKGEQICFIYENDPTPACWLYFLDAGKIRGRYMGEGGGWEILESSRDGGPLPCAGPDVGV' A
#
# COMPACT_ATOMS: atom_id res chain seq x y z
N CYS A 1 -11.93 6.64 6.26
CA CYS A 1 -10.49 6.85 6.47
C CYS A 1 -10.08 6.06 7.69
N ILE A 2 -8.94 5.37 7.63
CA ILE A 2 -8.42 4.55 8.73
C ILE A 2 -7.06 5.12 9.09
N TYR A 3 -6.81 5.37 10.37
CA TYR A 3 -5.49 5.80 10.82
C TYR A 3 -4.53 4.62 10.84
N GLY A 4 -3.26 4.91 10.62
CA GLY A 4 -2.22 3.90 10.60
C GLY A 4 -0.84 4.48 10.83
N GLU A 5 0.08 3.58 11.11
CA GLU A 5 1.49 3.86 11.30
C GLU A 5 2.30 3.09 10.26
N TRP A 6 3.50 3.57 9.97
CA TRP A 6 4.40 2.89 9.06
C TRP A 6 5.81 2.83 9.64
N TYR A 7 6.53 1.78 9.29
CA TYR A 7 7.91 1.59 9.69
C TYR A 7 8.71 0.82 8.64
N GLU A 8 10.01 1.04 8.65
CA GLU A 8 11.00 0.32 7.84
C GLU A 8 11.28 -1.07 8.44
N LYS A 9 11.34 -2.09 7.58
CA LYS A 9 11.79 -3.44 7.94
C LYS A 9 12.71 -3.98 6.84
N GLY A 10 14.00 -3.69 6.95
CA GLY A 10 14.97 -4.01 5.89
C GLY A 10 14.64 -3.21 4.64
N GLU A 11 14.47 -3.88 3.49
CA GLU A 11 14.11 -3.22 2.23
C GLU A 11 12.59 -2.94 2.10
N GLN A 12 11.79 -3.35 3.08
CA GLN A 12 10.33 -3.25 3.03
C GLN A 12 9.82 -2.05 3.82
N ILE A 13 8.70 -1.50 3.38
CA ILE A 13 7.89 -0.55 4.17
C ILE A 13 6.64 -1.30 4.64
N CYS A 14 6.45 -1.34 5.95
CA CYS A 14 5.32 -2.02 6.57
C CYS A 14 4.32 -1.00 7.12
N PHE A 15 3.04 -1.20 6.80
CA PHE A 15 1.93 -0.39 7.28
C PHE A 15 1.12 -1.18 8.31
N ILE A 16 0.74 -0.54 9.41
CA ILE A 16 -0.16 -1.06 10.43
C ILE A 16 -1.36 -0.13 10.50
N TYR A 17 -2.57 -0.69 10.58
CA TYR A 17 -3.81 0.08 10.67
C TYR A 17 -4.45 -0.10 12.05
N GLU A 18 -5.19 0.90 12.53
CA GLU A 18 -5.79 0.89 13.87
C GLU A 18 -6.79 -0.26 14.10
N ASN A 19 -7.42 -0.76 13.04
CA ASN A 19 -8.41 -1.84 13.08
C ASN A 19 -7.81 -3.24 12.88
N ASP A 20 -6.62 -3.34 12.30
CA ASP A 20 -5.89 -4.58 12.08
C ASP A 20 -4.40 -4.36 12.35
N PRO A 21 -3.88 -4.84 13.49
CA PRO A 21 -2.49 -4.68 13.85
C PRO A 21 -1.54 -5.57 13.03
N THR A 22 -2.06 -6.39 12.10
CA THR A 22 -1.24 -7.24 11.22
C THR A 22 -0.47 -6.38 10.21
N PRO A 23 0.87 -6.38 10.21
CA PRO A 23 1.64 -5.53 9.31
C PRO A 23 1.47 -5.92 7.83
N ALA A 24 1.07 -4.96 7.00
CA ALA A 24 1.08 -5.10 5.55
C ALA A 24 2.41 -4.58 4.99
N CYS A 25 3.34 -5.49 4.68
CA CYS A 25 4.68 -5.15 4.20
C CYS A 25 4.80 -5.18 2.67
N TRP A 26 5.43 -4.14 2.13
CA TRP A 26 5.59 -3.92 0.70
C TRP A 26 7.04 -3.62 0.32
N LEU A 27 7.48 -4.13 -0.83
CA LEU A 27 8.73 -3.73 -1.48
C LEU A 27 8.41 -2.73 -2.60
N TYR A 28 9.02 -1.54 -2.54
CA TYR A 28 8.85 -0.51 -3.55
C TYR A 28 10.04 -0.46 -4.50
N PHE A 29 9.77 -0.30 -5.80
CA PHE A 29 10.80 -0.18 -6.84
C PHE A 29 10.32 0.72 -7.98
N LEU A 30 11.25 1.19 -8.78
CA LEU A 30 10.95 1.95 -9.99
C LEU A 30 10.92 1.01 -11.20
N ASP A 31 9.85 1.09 -11.97
CA ASP A 31 9.69 0.40 -13.24
C ASP A 31 9.22 1.40 -14.31
N ALA A 32 9.99 1.53 -15.39
CA ALA A 32 9.72 2.50 -16.47
C ALA A 32 9.42 3.94 -15.98
N GLY A 33 10.09 4.39 -14.90
CA GLY A 33 9.91 5.72 -14.31
C GLY A 33 8.69 5.89 -13.41
N LYS A 34 7.96 4.81 -13.11
CA LYS A 34 6.81 4.80 -12.19
C LYS A 34 7.12 4.00 -10.93
N ILE A 35 6.56 4.41 -9.81
CA ILE A 35 6.65 3.63 -8.57
C ILE A 35 5.74 2.40 -8.69
N ARG A 36 6.30 1.24 -8.36
CA ARG A 36 5.60 -0.04 -8.19
C ARG A 36 5.80 -0.54 -6.76
N GLY A 37 4.80 -1.25 -6.25
CA GLY A 37 4.86 -1.93 -4.95
C GLY A 37 4.51 -3.40 -5.09
N ARG A 38 5.28 -4.29 -4.45
CA ARG A 38 4.98 -5.73 -4.34
C ARG A 38 4.63 -6.09 -2.91
N TYR A 39 3.46 -6.69 -2.70
CA TYR A 39 3.05 -7.21 -1.40
C TYR A 39 3.83 -8.47 -1.02
N MET A 40 4.27 -8.57 0.23
CA MET A 40 5.13 -9.66 0.73
C MET A 40 4.42 -10.67 1.65
N GLY A 41 3.11 -10.54 1.86
CA GLY A 41 2.32 -11.51 2.65
C GLY A 41 1.87 -12.75 1.86
N GLU A 42 1.10 -13.64 2.50
CA GLU A 42 0.53 -14.83 1.85
C GLU A 42 -0.40 -14.44 0.69
N GLY A 43 -0.27 -15.12 -0.45
CA GLY A 43 -0.95 -14.77 -1.70
C GLY A 43 -0.32 -13.59 -2.47
N GLY A 44 0.91 -13.20 -2.12
CA GLY A 44 1.64 -12.08 -2.73
C GLY A 44 1.79 -12.16 -4.26
N GLY A 45 1.71 -11.00 -4.91
CA GLY A 45 1.69 -10.85 -6.37
C GLY A 45 0.95 -9.60 -6.87
N TRP A 46 0.22 -8.91 -6.00
CA TRP A 46 -0.46 -7.66 -6.34
C TRP A 46 0.55 -6.52 -6.54
N GLU A 47 0.53 -5.92 -7.73
CA GLU A 47 1.28 -4.71 -8.05
C GLU A 47 0.44 -3.48 -7.80
N ILE A 48 0.90 -2.59 -6.92
CA ILE A 48 0.38 -1.22 -6.87
C ILE A 48 0.96 -0.44 -8.04
N LEU A 49 0.10 0.16 -8.85
CA LEU A 49 0.47 1.15 -9.86
C LEU A 49 0.37 2.55 -9.26
N GLU A 50 1.37 3.39 -9.51
CA GLU A 50 1.33 4.82 -9.18
C GLU A 50 0.05 5.48 -9.73
N SER A 51 -0.74 6.11 -8.85
CA SER A 51 -1.80 7.05 -9.23
C SER A 51 -1.19 8.39 -9.62
N SER A 52 -1.79 9.10 -10.60
CA SER A 52 -1.27 10.36 -11.15
C SER A 52 -0.87 11.37 -10.07
N ARG A 53 0.31 11.99 -10.25
CA ARG A 53 0.89 13.02 -9.37
C ARG A 53 0.16 14.37 -9.40
N ASP A 54 -0.85 14.56 -10.26
CA ASP A 54 -1.55 15.82 -10.50
C ASP A 54 -2.45 16.32 -9.34
N GLY A 55 -2.26 15.81 -8.12
CA GLY A 55 -2.44 16.61 -6.91
C GLY A 55 -3.81 16.58 -6.22
N GLY A 56 -4.69 15.65 -6.55
CA GLY A 56 -5.87 15.36 -5.73
C GLY A 56 -5.51 14.46 -4.52
N PRO A 57 -6.24 14.55 -3.39
CA PRO A 57 -6.12 13.53 -2.33
C PRO A 57 -6.30 12.15 -2.95
N LEU A 58 -5.52 11.16 -2.48
CA LEU A 58 -5.67 9.78 -2.92
C LEU A 58 -7.16 9.40 -2.81
N PRO A 59 -7.79 8.90 -3.89
CA PRO A 59 -9.16 8.45 -3.78
C PRO A 59 -9.16 7.29 -2.78
N CYS A 60 -9.70 7.53 -1.59
CA CYS A 60 -9.98 6.49 -0.61
C CYS A 60 -11.15 5.66 -1.11
N ALA A 61 -10.98 4.96 -2.23
CA ALA A 61 -11.85 3.87 -2.64
C ALA A 61 -11.54 2.71 -1.68
N GLY A 62 -12.07 2.80 -0.47
CA GLY A 62 -12.27 1.60 0.33
C GLY A 62 -13.08 0.60 -0.51
N PRO A 63 -12.93 -0.72 -0.29
CA PRO A 63 -13.83 -1.66 -0.94
C PRO A 63 -15.28 -1.22 -0.65
N ASP A 64 -16.12 -1.15 -1.68
CA ASP A 64 -17.56 -1.02 -1.50
C ASP A 64 -18.02 -2.17 -0.61
N VAL A 65 -18.08 -1.94 0.70
CA VAL A 65 -18.70 -2.86 1.66
C VAL A 65 -20.20 -2.67 1.54
N GLY A 66 -20.77 -3.23 0.48
CA GLY A 66 -22.19 -3.24 0.21
C GLY A 66 -22.63 -4.58 -0.37
N VAL A 67 -23.14 -5.46 0.51
CA VAL A 67 -24.32 -6.30 0.24
C VAL A 67 -25.26 -6.24 1.43
#